data_AF-A0A087UF16-F1
#
_entry.id   AF-A0A087UF16-F1
#
_cell.length_a   1.000
_cell.length_b   1.000
_cell.length_c   1.000
_cell.angle_alpha   90.00
_cell.angle_beta   90.00
_cell.angle_gamma   90.00
#
_symmetry.space_group_name_H-M   'P 1'
#
loop_
_entity.id
_entity.type
_entity.pdbx_description
1 polymer ?
#
loop_
_entity_poly.entity_id
_entity_poly.type
_entity_poly.pdbx_seq_one_letter_code
_entity_poly.pdbx_strand_id
1 'polypeptide(L)'
;MINKKFSLVYSSQNLRVKEFLITEGLNASRNSFKDHELAQKMTRELESTAKMREQAILAEDCEYIVQCFKSFIKNVIETKLQVIKGRQKLKVMKGKFYALRFLLSFIFQSDSSESKKTLLDSLDSFIEFLKKNENASITAEVMDKINESLIIIHSNLSLILKDIEEKSYKDLEYPNLNQLFKIIKDYKYFNDNEVTTIRQSFLTCLSEARKANQKLEENLQGSDPPLPPNERQKYFEQLISSPKVIKELEKNFETNRKTALKTLKSVRISDDVTKVLGKVEETENKLIIINNDFRNSLYKMNFPLKLQKKILNFMNQKMEFLLDRIRLLKKILIDEDEEIKALWTRGRSEAIRKHTRFLMAQRYLKEGDLRASMEMLLLDCLNTVGKDKSPLFRKLDNLFAGVKMRDFLSHGSAILESIGGLLDSEDVPSEIVRISLELIEDADSLKAMSELFHKLKPLTTEDMEVIIKDTKTDEFTKMREQIKKCKEWKTYLHILPPN
;
A
#
# COMPACT_ATOMS: atom_id res chain seq x y z
N MET A 1 3.50 13.59 -12.79
CA MET A 1 2.17 14.19 -12.53
C MET A 1 1.52 13.68 -11.23
N ILE A 2 1.88 12.50 -10.73
CA ILE A 2 1.38 11.95 -9.45
C ILE A 2 2.00 12.67 -8.22
N ASN A 3 3.23 13.19 -8.32
CA ASN A 3 3.95 13.81 -7.19
C ASN A 3 3.40 15.13 -6.64
N LYS A 4 2.68 15.95 -7.43
CA LYS A 4 2.16 17.24 -6.93
C LYS A 4 0.89 17.08 -6.08
N LYS A 5 0.04 16.09 -6.41
CA LYS A 5 -1.20 15.85 -5.65
C LYS A 5 -0.96 15.29 -4.24
N PHE A 6 0.11 14.51 -4.06
CA PHE A 6 0.49 14.01 -2.74
C PHE A 6 1.19 15.05 -1.87
N SER A 7 1.62 16.19 -2.42
CA SER A 7 2.39 17.17 -1.66
C SER A 7 1.55 18.04 -0.75
N LEU A 8 0.32 18.37 -1.14
CA LEU A 8 -0.60 19.17 -0.34
C LEU A 8 -1.18 18.37 0.84
N VAL A 9 -1.78 17.19 0.60
CA VAL A 9 -2.21 16.25 1.66
C VAL A 9 -1.12 16.01 2.70
N TYR A 10 0.09 15.65 2.26
CA TYR A 10 1.19 15.34 3.18
C TYR A 10 1.66 16.58 3.94
N SER A 11 1.55 17.77 3.35
CA SER A 11 1.89 19.03 3.99
C SER A 11 0.84 19.48 5.00
N SER A 12 -0.45 19.28 4.69
CA SER A 12 -1.54 19.49 5.63
C SER A 12 -1.39 18.57 6.85
N GLN A 13 -1.04 17.29 6.64
CA GLN A 13 -0.76 16.35 7.72
C GLN A 13 0.48 16.74 8.54
N ASN A 14 1.56 17.18 7.91
CA ASN A 14 2.74 17.68 8.65
C ASN A 14 2.45 18.96 9.43
N LEU A 15 1.67 19.89 8.87
CA LEU A 15 1.23 21.10 9.57
C LEU A 15 0.32 20.73 10.76
N ARG A 16 -0.53 19.70 10.61
CA ARG A 16 -1.36 19.17 11.69
C ARG A 16 -0.54 18.52 12.81
N VAL A 17 0.50 17.74 12.46
CA VAL A 17 1.47 17.22 13.45
C VAL A 17 2.21 18.36 14.14
N LYS A 18 2.63 19.39 13.40
CA LYS A 18 3.30 20.56 13.97
C LYS A 18 2.38 21.35 14.92
N GLU A 19 1.13 21.61 14.52
CA GLU A 19 0.12 22.22 15.40
C GLU A 19 -0.12 21.39 16.65
N PHE A 20 -0.23 20.07 16.51
CA PHE A 20 -0.42 19.15 17.63
C PHE A 20 0.76 19.24 18.61
N LEU A 21 2.00 19.15 18.13
CA LEU A 21 3.19 19.24 18.97
C LEU A 21 3.29 20.59 19.69
N ILE A 22 2.93 21.70 19.02
CA ILE A 22 2.89 23.03 19.62
C ILE A 22 1.76 23.12 20.65
N THR A 23 0.58 22.56 20.36
CA THR A 23 -0.58 22.55 21.25
C THR A 23 -0.34 21.72 22.50
N GLU A 24 0.22 20.52 22.36
CA GLU A 24 0.61 19.66 23.48
C GLU A 24 1.75 20.30 24.30
N GLY A 25 2.72 20.93 23.65
CA GLY A 25 3.75 21.71 24.33
C GLY A 25 3.18 22.91 25.10
N LEU A 26 2.18 23.60 24.55
CA LEU A 26 1.44 24.67 25.23
C LEU A 26 0.60 24.14 26.41
N ASN A 27 -0.05 22.98 26.25
CA ASN A 27 -0.85 22.36 27.30
C ASN A 27 0.03 21.82 28.45
N ALA A 28 1.16 21.20 28.12
CA ALA A 28 2.14 20.73 29.11
C ALA A 28 2.84 21.90 29.82
N SER A 29 3.13 22.99 29.11
CA SER A 29 3.76 24.19 29.69
C SER A 29 2.82 25.00 30.58
N ARG A 30 1.50 25.01 30.30
CA ARG A 30 0.48 25.55 31.23
C ARG A 30 0.54 24.91 32.63
N ASN A 31 1.03 23.67 32.71
CA ASN A 31 1.20 22.96 33.97
C ASN A 31 2.58 23.14 34.61
N SER A 32 3.57 23.77 33.95
CA SER A 32 4.98 23.65 34.36
C SER A 32 5.90 24.88 34.24
N PHE A 33 5.56 26.01 33.59
CA PHE A 33 6.51 27.14 33.51
C PHE A 33 5.97 28.56 33.73
N LYS A 34 6.86 29.37 34.33
CA LYS A 34 6.83 30.82 34.60
C LYS A 34 7.33 31.68 33.41
N ASP A 35 7.60 31.08 32.25
CA ASP A 35 8.25 31.74 31.13
C ASP A 35 7.25 32.17 30.05
N HIS A 36 6.77 33.40 30.21
CA HIS A 36 5.76 34.01 29.36
C HIS A 36 6.24 34.21 27.90
N GLU A 37 7.55 34.29 27.68
CA GLU A 37 8.14 34.57 26.36
C GLU A 37 8.12 33.33 25.45
N LEU A 38 8.47 32.15 26.00
CA LEU A 38 8.41 30.89 25.26
C LEU A 38 6.97 30.55 24.87
N ALA A 39 6.02 30.73 25.78
CA ALA A 39 4.59 30.53 25.50
C ALA A 39 4.10 31.44 24.36
N GLN A 40 4.48 32.72 24.37
CA GLN A 40 4.13 33.65 23.28
C GLN A 40 4.75 33.24 21.94
N LYS A 41 6.01 32.76 21.92
CA LYS A 41 6.65 32.25 20.69
C LYS A 41 5.90 31.03 20.15
N MET A 42 5.55 30.08 21.01
CA MET A 42 4.78 28.89 20.62
C MET A 42 3.37 29.24 20.13
N THR A 43 2.68 30.20 20.76
CA THR A 43 1.37 30.67 20.29
C THR A 43 1.46 31.31 18.90
N ARG A 44 2.45 32.18 18.65
CA ARG A 44 2.65 32.77 17.32
C ARG A 44 2.98 31.72 16.27
N GLU A 45 3.76 30.70 16.64
CA GLU A 45 4.08 29.60 15.74
C GLU A 45 2.87 28.69 15.47
N LEU A 46 1.98 28.51 16.45
CA LEU A 46 0.69 27.84 16.28
C LEU A 46 -0.21 28.60 15.30
N GLU A 47 -0.38 29.91 15.49
CA GLU A 47 -1.17 30.78 14.62
C GLU A 47 -0.63 30.79 13.19
N SER A 48 0.69 30.90 13.05
CA SER A 48 1.34 30.85 11.74
C SER A 48 1.17 29.48 11.07
N THR A 49 1.28 28.39 11.82
CA THR A 49 1.11 27.02 11.28
C THR A 49 -0.34 26.78 10.87
N ALA A 50 -1.30 27.25 11.67
CA ALA A 50 -2.74 27.19 11.38
C ALA A 50 -3.09 27.97 10.11
N LYS A 51 -2.52 29.17 9.94
CA LYS A 51 -2.72 29.99 8.74
C LYS A 51 -2.12 29.35 7.49
N MET A 52 -0.92 28.77 7.59
CA MET A 52 -0.32 28.00 6.49
C MET A 52 -1.15 26.77 6.14
N ARG A 53 -1.73 26.09 7.13
CA ARG A 53 -2.62 24.94 6.91
C ARG A 53 -3.90 25.37 6.21
N GLU A 54 -4.53 26.43 6.67
CA GLU A 54 -5.72 27.01 6.04
C GLU A 54 -5.45 27.41 4.58
N GLN A 55 -4.31 28.07 4.31
CA GLN A 55 -3.90 28.42 2.95
C GLN A 55 -3.62 27.18 2.08
N ALA A 56 -3.00 26.14 2.63
CA ALA A 56 -2.75 24.89 1.93
C ALA A 56 -4.07 24.14 1.61
N ILE A 57 -5.03 24.13 2.55
CA ILE A 57 -6.37 23.57 2.38
C ILE A 57 -7.11 24.34 1.28
N LEU A 58 -7.14 25.67 1.34
CA LEU A 58 -7.79 26.50 0.32
C LEU A 58 -7.18 26.34 -1.08
N ALA A 59 -5.85 26.17 -1.15
CA ALA A 59 -5.14 25.90 -2.40
C ALA A 59 -5.47 24.51 -2.98
N GLU A 60 -5.57 23.50 -2.11
CA GLU A 60 -5.91 22.11 -2.46
C GLU A 60 -7.37 21.98 -2.89
N ASP A 61 -8.28 22.64 -2.16
CA ASP A 61 -9.71 22.72 -2.48
C ASP A 61 -9.89 23.27 -3.89
N CYS A 62 -9.22 24.38 -4.23
CA CYS A 62 -9.31 25.01 -5.55
C CYS A 62 -8.79 24.11 -6.70
N GLU A 63 -7.65 23.44 -6.54
CA GLU A 63 -7.12 22.53 -7.58
C GLU A 63 -8.01 21.29 -7.76
N TYR A 64 -8.53 20.75 -6.67
CA TYR A 64 -9.43 19.61 -6.66
C TYR A 64 -10.80 19.93 -7.27
N ILE A 65 -11.38 21.08 -6.89
CA ILE A 65 -12.61 21.64 -7.47
C ILE A 65 -12.45 21.81 -8.99
N VAL A 66 -11.30 22.34 -9.44
CA VAL A 66 -10.98 22.48 -10.86
C VAL A 66 -10.98 21.12 -11.57
N GLN A 67 -10.42 20.08 -10.96
CA GLN A 67 -10.43 18.73 -11.52
C GLN A 67 -11.83 18.10 -11.53
N CYS A 68 -12.64 18.30 -10.49
CA CYS A 68 -14.03 17.87 -10.44
C CYS A 68 -14.85 18.54 -11.56
N PHE A 69 -14.68 19.83 -11.78
CA PHE A 69 -15.35 20.55 -12.87
C PHE A 69 -14.87 20.11 -14.25
N LYS A 70 -13.56 19.94 -14.46
CA LYS A 70 -13.02 19.41 -15.72
C LYS A 70 -13.55 18.00 -16.03
N SER A 71 -13.61 17.14 -15.01
CA SER A 71 -14.18 15.80 -15.12
C SER A 71 -15.68 15.84 -15.40
N PHE A 72 -16.44 16.74 -14.76
CA PHE A 72 -17.87 16.92 -15.01
C PHE A 72 -18.12 17.41 -16.43
N ILE A 73 -17.42 18.45 -16.87
CA ILE A 73 -17.49 18.97 -18.25
C ILE A 73 -17.23 17.84 -19.23
N LYS A 74 -16.11 17.13 -19.08
CA LYS A 74 -15.75 16.04 -19.98
C LYS A 74 -16.77 14.90 -19.97
N ASN A 75 -17.12 14.37 -18.81
CA ASN A 75 -17.87 13.12 -18.68
C ASN A 75 -19.40 13.29 -18.71
N VAL A 76 -19.90 14.50 -18.43
CA VAL A 76 -21.34 14.78 -18.33
C VAL A 76 -21.80 15.69 -19.45
N ILE A 77 -21.03 16.71 -19.81
CA ILE A 77 -21.39 17.64 -20.88
C ILE A 77 -20.88 17.09 -22.22
N GLU A 78 -19.57 16.93 -22.40
CA GLU A 78 -18.98 16.57 -23.70
C GLU A 78 -19.29 15.12 -24.13
N THR A 79 -19.17 14.14 -23.23
CA THR A 79 -19.30 12.70 -23.57
C THR A 79 -20.76 12.25 -23.79
N LYS A 80 -21.75 12.97 -23.25
CA LYS A 80 -23.18 12.58 -23.32
C LYS A 80 -24.05 13.39 -24.28
N LEU A 81 -23.56 14.49 -24.83
CA LEU A 81 -24.22 15.22 -25.91
C LEU A 81 -24.56 14.32 -27.12
N GLN A 82 -23.84 13.20 -27.30
CA GLN A 82 -24.02 12.32 -28.46
C GLN A 82 -25.03 11.16 -28.27
N VAL A 83 -25.48 10.81 -27.05
CA VAL A 83 -26.31 9.59 -26.83
C VAL A 83 -27.37 9.71 -25.71
N ILE A 84 -28.31 10.64 -25.85
CA ILE A 84 -29.54 10.64 -25.03
C ILE A 84 -30.64 9.88 -25.76
N LYS A 85 -31.00 8.70 -25.26
CA LYS A 85 -32.17 7.91 -25.71
C LYS A 85 -32.89 7.37 -24.46
N GLY A 86 -34.09 7.87 -24.16
CA GLY A 86 -35.01 7.34 -23.14
C GLY A 86 -35.10 8.08 -21.80
N ARG A 87 -36.24 7.91 -21.09
CA ARG A 87 -36.63 8.58 -19.83
C ARG A 87 -35.67 8.34 -18.66
N GLN A 88 -35.15 7.12 -18.51
CA GLN A 88 -34.24 6.75 -17.42
C GLN A 88 -32.95 7.57 -17.41
N LYS A 89 -32.53 8.11 -18.57
CA LYS A 89 -31.32 8.95 -18.68
C LYS A 89 -31.54 10.39 -18.21
N LEU A 90 -32.76 10.95 -18.31
CA LEU A 90 -33.06 12.29 -17.79
C LEU A 90 -33.04 12.32 -16.25
N LYS A 91 -33.56 11.27 -15.61
CA LYS A 91 -33.47 11.10 -14.15
C LYS A 91 -32.02 11.02 -13.65
N VAL A 92 -31.17 10.28 -14.37
CA VAL A 92 -29.72 10.21 -14.10
C VAL A 92 -29.03 11.56 -14.33
N MET A 93 -29.40 12.28 -15.39
CA MET A 93 -28.86 13.61 -15.68
C MET A 93 -29.24 14.60 -14.57
N LYS A 94 -30.51 14.64 -14.16
CA LYS A 94 -31.00 15.45 -13.04
C LYS A 94 -30.17 15.22 -11.77
N GLY A 95 -29.92 13.97 -11.40
CA GLY A 95 -29.08 13.64 -10.24
C GLY A 95 -27.66 14.21 -10.34
N LYS A 96 -27.05 14.19 -11.52
CA LYS A 96 -25.72 14.78 -11.76
C LYS A 96 -25.71 16.30 -11.63
N PHE A 97 -26.75 16.98 -12.09
CA PHE A 97 -26.86 18.44 -11.97
C PHE A 97 -27.21 18.90 -10.55
N TYR A 98 -27.96 18.11 -9.79
CA TYR A 98 -28.10 18.33 -8.33
C TYR A 98 -26.77 18.18 -7.60
N ALA A 99 -25.97 17.16 -7.94
CA ALA A 99 -24.64 16.98 -7.37
C ALA A 99 -23.71 18.16 -7.71
N LEU A 100 -23.74 18.65 -8.96
CA LEU A 100 -22.99 19.84 -9.36
C LEU A 100 -23.43 21.09 -8.59
N ARG A 101 -24.74 21.33 -8.48
CA ARG A 101 -25.30 22.45 -7.70
C ARG A 101 -24.87 22.37 -6.23
N PHE A 102 -24.94 21.18 -5.64
CA PHE A 102 -24.48 20.93 -4.28
C PHE A 102 -23.00 21.27 -4.13
N LEU A 103 -22.12 20.78 -5.02
CA LEU A 103 -20.70 21.13 -5.01
C LEU A 103 -20.46 22.65 -5.11
N LEU A 104 -21.15 23.34 -6.02
CA LEU A 104 -21.06 24.80 -6.18
C LEU A 104 -21.51 25.57 -4.94
N SER A 105 -22.50 25.03 -4.21
CA SER A 105 -22.99 25.66 -2.98
C SER A 105 -21.95 25.71 -1.85
N PHE A 106 -20.97 24.80 -1.82
CA PHE A 106 -19.83 24.85 -0.88
C PHE A 106 -18.77 25.86 -1.32
N ILE A 107 -18.51 25.93 -2.62
CA ILE A 107 -17.46 26.77 -3.21
C ILE A 107 -17.84 28.26 -3.10
N PHE A 108 -19.14 28.56 -3.08
CA PHE A 108 -19.67 29.92 -3.10
C PHE A 108 -20.21 30.39 -1.75
N GLN A 109 -19.96 29.67 -0.64
CA GLN A 109 -20.47 30.04 0.70
C GLN A 109 -20.04 31.44 1.18
N SER A 110 -19.02 32.04 0.56
CA SER A 110 -18.38 33.28 1.02
C SER A 110 -18.14 34.33 -0.06
N ASP A 111 -18.58 34.14 -1.31
CA ASP A 111 -18.17 35.01 -2.43
C ASP A 111 -19.31 35.30 -3.42
N SER A 112 -19.63 36.59 -3.59
CA SER A 112 -20.84 37.11 -4.23
C SER A 112 -20.63 37.58 -5.68
N SER A 113 -19.81 36.89 -6.48
CA SER A 113 -19.56 37.33 -7.86
C SER A 113 -20.77 37.09 -8.77
N GLU A 114 -21.04 38.04 -9.67
CA GLU A 114 -22.14 37.98 -10.66
C GLU A 114 -22.12 36.67 -11.46
N SER A 115 -20.93 36.24 -11.88
CA SER A 115 -20.69 35.00 -12.65
C SER A 115 -21.12 33.72 -11.91
N LYS A 116 -20.98 33.68 -10.58
CA LYS A 116 -21.38 32.54 -9.74
C LYS A 116 -22.90 32.45 -9.60
N LYS A 117 -23.55 33.60 -9.41
CA LYS A 117 -25.00 33.70 -9.35
C LYS A 117 -25.64 33.27 -10.67
N THR A 118 -25.12 33.77 -11.80
CA THR A 118 -25.60 33.37 -13.14
C THR A 118 -25.47 31.86 -13.40
N LEU A 119 -24.41 31.21 -12.89
CA LEU A 119 -24.27 29.76 -13.01
C LEU A 119 -25.30 29.00 -12.15
N LEU A 120 -25.50 29.40 -10.90
CA LEU A 120 -26.49 28.78 -10.02
C LEU A 120 -27.91 28.95 -10.57
N ASP A 121 -28.24 30.13 -11.08
CA ASP A 121 -29.55 30.40 -11.69
C ASP A 121 -29.76 29.56 -12.96
N SER A 122 -28.71 29.42 -13.80
CA SER A 122 -28.74 28.56 -15.00
C SER A 122 -28.91 27.08 -14.64
N LEU A 123 -28.26 26.62 -13.56
CA LEU A 123 -28.39 25.26 -13.07
C LEU A 123 -29.76 24.99 -12.48
N ASP A 124 -30.31 25.92 -11.71
CA ASP A 124 -31.62 25.77 -11.09
C ASP A 124 -32.72 25.75 -12.14
N SER A 125 -32.63 26.64 -13.14
CA SER A 125 -33.50 26.64 -14.32
C SER A 125 -33.43 25.31 -15.08
N PHE A 126 -32.23 24.76 -15.28
CA PHE A 126 -32.07 23.49 -15.98
C PHE A 126 -32.57 22.29 -15.17
N ILE A 127 -32.34 22.28 -13.85
CA ILE A 127 -32.85 21.24 -12.95
C ILE A 127 -34.39 21.26 -12.91
N GLU A 128 -35.00 22.44 -12.85
CA GLU A 128 -36.44 22.66 -12.98
C GLU A 128 -36.98 22.11 -14.30
N PHE A 129 -36.29 22.40 -15.42
CA PHE A 129 -36.63 21.89 -16.74
C PHE A 129 -36.56 20.35 -16.80
N LEU A 130 -35.51 19.74 -16.24
CA LEU A 130 -35.37 18.28 -16.17
C LEU A 130 -36.45 17.64 -15.29
N LYS A 131 -36.87 18.30 -14.21
CA LYS A 131 -37.95 17.84 -13.33
C LYS A 131 -39.31 17.85 -14.05
N LYS A 132 -39.62 18.92 -14.80
CA LYS A 132 -40.86 19.03 -15.58
C LYS A 132 -40.96 18.00 -16.71
N ASN A 133 -39.82 17.61 -17.28
CA ASN A 133 -39.75 16.68 -18.41
C ASN A 133 -39.35 15.24 -18.03
N GLU A 134 -39.26 14.91 -16.73
CA GLU A 134 -38.78 13.61 -16.25
C GLU A 134 -39.60 12.42 -16.76
N ASN A 135 -40.90 12.63 -16.96
CA ASN A 135 -41.85 11.63 -17.42
C ASN A 135 -42.25 11.80 -18.91
N ALA A 136 -41.76 12.84 -19.58
CA ALA A 136 -42.08 13.13 -20.98
C ALA A 136 -41.34 12.19 -21.94
N SER A 137 -41.88 11.97 -23.14
CA SER A 137 -41.09 11.42 -24.24
C SER A 137 -40.07 12.45 -24.71
N ILE A 138 -38.84 12.02 -24.98
CA ILE A 138 -37.78 12.92 -25.47
C ILE A 138 -38.09 13.28 -26.92
N THR A 139 -38.58 14.50 -27.15
CA THR A 139 -38.78 15.08 -28.47
C THR A 139 -37.53 15.84 -28.93
N ALA A 140 -37.46 16.20 -30.22
CA ALA A 140 -36.40 17.07 -30.74
C ALA A 140 -36.34 18.41 -29.98
N GLU A 141 -37.48 19.02 -29.69
CA GLU A 141 -37.57 20.28 -28.94
C GLU A 141 -37.01 20.16 -27.50
N VAL A 142 -37.26 19.04 -26.82
CA VAL A 142 -36.70 18.78 -25.48
C VAL A 142 -35.18 18.60 -25.57
N MET A 143 -34.69 17.95 -26.63
CA MET A 143 -33.25 17.79 -26.86
C MET A 143 -32.56 19.11 -27.18
N ASP A 144 -33.18 19.98 -27.97
CA ASP A 144 -32.63 21.30 -28.31
C ASP A 144 -32.49 22.17 -27.06
N LYS A 145 -33.52 22.20 -26.20
CA LYS A 145 -33.47 22.90 -24.90
C LYS A 145 -32.43 22.32 -23.93
N ILE A 146 -32.20 21.01 -23.95
CA ILE A 146 -31.11 20.37 -23.20
C ILE A 146 -29.76 20.86 -23.72
N ASN A 147 -29.56 20.86 -25.03
CA ASN A 147 -28.29 21.28 -25.64
C ASN A 147 -27.99 22.75 -25.35
N GLU A 148 -28.98 23.64 -25.50
CA GLU A 148 -28.86 25.06 -25.17
C GLU A 148 -28.45 25.27 -23.70
N SER A 149 -29.15 24.59 -22.78
CA SER A 149 -28.85 24.70 -21.34
C SER A 149 -27.46 24.17 -20.99
N LEU A 150 -27.03 23.08 -21.62
CA LEU A 150 -25.70 22.51 -21.43
C LEU A 150 -24.59 23.44 -21.94
N ILE A 151 -24.81 24.11 -23.08
CA ILE A 151 -23.86 25.11 -23.63
C ILE A 151 -23.70 26.28 -22.66
N ILE A 152 -24.80 26.79 -22.11
CA ILE A 152 -24.79 27.90 -21.15
C ILE A 152 -24.06 27.49 -19.87
N ILE A 153 -24.39 26.32 -19.30
CA ILE A 153 -23.72 25.80 -18.10
C ILE A 153 -22.23 25.56 -18.36
N HIS A 154 -21.86 25.03 -19.53
CA HIS A 154 -20.47 24.81 -19.92
C HIS A 154 -19.67 26.12 -19.99
N SER A 155 -20.24 27.14 -20.66
CA SER A 155 -19.61 28.45 -20.80
C SER A 155 -19.35 29.08 -19.43
N ASN A 156 -20.35 29.08 -18.56
CA ASN A 156 -20.25 29.65 -17.22
C ASN A 156 -19.27 28.86 -16.32
N LEU A 157 -19.27 27.53 -16.39
CA LEU A 157 -18.28 26.70 -15.68
C LEU A 157 -16.85 26.95 -16.18
N SER A 158 -16.67 27.15 -17.48
CA SER A 158 -15.35 27.40 -18.08
C SER A 158 -14.77 28.75 -17.66
N LEU A 159 -15.61 29.78 -17.53
CA LEU A 159 -15.21 31.09 -17.00
C LEU A 159 -14.78 31.00 -15.53
N ILE A 160 -15.57 30.33 -14.70
CA ILE A 160 -15.25 30.13 -13.28
C ILE A 160 -13.98 29.27 -13.11
N LEU A 161 -13.79 28.27 -13.97
CA LEU A 161 -12.56 27.48 -13.99
C LEU A 161 -11.33 28.35 -14.28
N LYS A 162 -11.44 29.27 -15.23
CA LYS A 162 -10.36 30.20 -15.56
C LYS A 162 -10.03 31.12 -14.38
N ASP A 163 -11.05 31.67 -13.72
CA ASP A 163 -10.88 32.53 -12.53
C ASP A 163 -10.23 31.78 -11.36
N ILE A 164 -10.53 30.50 -11.17
CA ILE A 164 -9.91 29.66 -10.13
C ILE A 164 -8.48 29.25 -10.53
N GLU A 165 -8.23 28.99 -11.81
CA GLU A 165 -6.89 28.65 -12.33
C GLU A 165 -5.91 29.82 -12.30
N GLU A 166 -6.40 31.06 -12.49
CA GLU A 166 -5.60 32.28 -12.36
C GLU A 166 -5.21 32.57 -10.89
N LYS A 167 -5.99 32.06 -9.93
CA LYS A 167 -5.69 32.08 -8.48
C LYS A 167 -4.82 30.90 -8.02
N SER A 168 -4.34 30.06 -8.93
CA SER A 168 -3.65 28.81 -8.60
C SER A 168 -2.29 29.03 -7.93
N TYR A 169 -2.13 28.51 -6.71
CA TYR A 169 -0.90 28.47 -5.93
C TYR A 169 0.14 27.48 -6.50
N LYS A 170 0.45 27.58 -7.80
CA LYS A 170 1.38 26.68 -8.53
C LYS A 170 2.80 26.64 -7.96
N ASP A 171 3.13 27.57 -7.08
CA ASP A 171 4.48 27.81 -6.54
C ASP A 171 4.67 27.39 -5.08
N LEU A 172 3.74 26.63 -4.48
CA LEU A 172 3.99 26.02 -3.18
C LEU A 172 5.01 24.87 -3.34
N GLU A 173 6.30 25.21 -3.22
CA GLU A 173 7.34 24.21 -2.99
C GLU A 173 7.17 23.63 -1.58
N TYR A 174 7.34 22.30 -1.47
CA TYR A 174 7.29 21.59 -0.19
C TYR A 174 8.67 21.00 0.12
N PRO A 175 9.62 21.82 0.64
CA PRO A 175 11.00 21.41 0.87
C PRO A 175 11.14 20.13 1.67
N ASN A 176 10.33 19.97 2.72
CA ASN A 176 10.39 18.82 3.62
C ASN A 176 9.96 17.51 2.94
N LEU A 177 8.96 17.57 2.05
CA LEU A 177 8.52 16.39 1.31
C LEU A 177 9.50 16.01 0.20
N ASN A 178 10.05 17.02 -0.50
CA ASN A 178 11.11 16.81 -1.46
C ASN A 178 12.34 16.18 -0.79
N GLN A 179 12.67 16.63 0.42
CA GLN A 179 13.72 16.04 1.24
C GLN A 179 13.39 14.61 1.66
N LEU A 180 12.16 14.31 2.09
CA LEU A 180 11.75 12.95 2.44
C LEU A 180 11.81 12.00 1.23
N PHE A 181 11.27 12.41 0.07
CA PHE A 181 11.37 11.59 -1.13
C PHE A 181 12.81 11.38 -1.59
N LYS A 182 13.67 12.39 -1.40
CA LYS A 182 15.10 12.23 -1.61
C LYS A 182 15.70 11.21 -0.64
N ILE A 183 15.40 11.29 0.65
CA ILE A 183 15.86 10.31 1.66
C ILE A 183 15.38 8.90 1.31
N ILE A 184 14.11 8.73 0.91
CA ILE A 184 13.57 7.42 0.51
C ILE A 184 14.26 6.90 -0.75
N LYS A 185 14.50 7.78 -1.74
CA LYS A 185 15.18 7.42 -2.99
C LYS A 185 16.65 7.05 -2.77
N ASP A 186 17.29 7.71 -1.82
CA ASP A 186 18.70 7.51 -1.49
C ASP A 186 18.90 6.44 -0.40
N TYR A 187 17.82 5.88 0.16
CA TYR A 187 17.88 4.84 1.17
C TYR A 187 18.46 3.55 0.58
N LYS A 188 19.59 3.10 1.14
CA LYS A 188 20.20 1.81 0.84
C LYS A 188 20.03 0.88 2.02
N TYR A 189 19.51 -0.33 1.79
CA TYR A 189 19.37 -1.31 2.85
C TYR A 189 20.72 -1.83 3.30
N PHE A 190 21.64 -2.07 2.36
CA PHE A 190 23.00 -2.51 2.57
C PHE A 190 23.97 -1.35 2.38
N ASN A 191 24.97 -1.24 3.26
CA ASN A 191 26.05 -0.29 3.03
C ASN A 191 27.01 -0.80 1.95
N ASP A 192 27.87 0.08 1.43
CA ASP A 192 28.74 -0.25 0.30
C ASP A 192 29.72 -1.42 0.62
N ASN A 193 30.15 -1.56 1.87
CA ASN A 193 31.00 -2.69 2.32
C ASN A 193 30.22 -4.02 2.32
N GLU A 194 28.97 -4.01 2.77
CA GLU A 194 28.09 -5.18 2.74
C GLU A 194 27.78 -5.59 1.30
N VAL A 195 27.48 -4.62 0.41
CA VAL A 195 27.29 -4.86 -1.03
C VAL A 195 28.55 -5.49 -1.64
N THR A 196 29.73 -4.96 -1.32
CA THR A 196 31.01 -5.50 -1.80
C THR A 196 31.22 -6.93 -1.31
N THR A 197 30.92 -7.19 -0.04
CA THR A 197 31.03 -8.54 0.56
C THR A 197 30.09 -9.53 -0.14
N ILE A 198 28.82 -9.14 -0.36
CA ILE A 198 27.85 -9.98 -1.08
C ILE A 198 28.37 -10.31 -2.48
N ARG A 199 28.80 -9.30 -3.23
CA ARG A 199 29.29 -9.49 -4.60
C ARG A 199 30.54 -10.36 -4.65
N GLN A 200 31.45 -10.21 -3.69
CA GLN A 200 32.65 -11.05 -3.57
C GLN A 200 32.27 -12.52 -3.29
N SER A 201 31.32 -12.78 -2.39
CA SER A 201 30.85 -14.15 -2.12
C SER A 201 30.19 -14.79 -3.35
N PHE A 202 29.43 -14.02 -4.13
CA PHE A 202 28.89 -14.51 -5.41
C PHE A 202 30.01 -14.79 -6.43
N LEU A 203 31.02 -13.93 -6.54
CA LEU A 203 32.17 -14.19 -7.43
C LEU A 203 32.87 -15.50 -7.07
N THR A 204 33.13 -15.73 -5.78
CA THR A 204 33.72 -16.98 -5.29
C THR A 204 32.83 -18.18 -5.63
N CYS A 205 31.53 -18.10 -5.32
CA CYS A 205 30.57 -19.16 -5.60
C CYS A 205 30.48 -19.51 -7.09
N LEU A 206 30.42 -18.50 -7.99
CA LEU A 206 30.42 -18.72 -9.44
C LEU A 206 31.73 -19.39 -9.90
N SER A 207 32.87 -18.96 -9.36
CA SER A 207 34.17 -19.54 -9.71
C SER A 207 34.30 -21.00 -9.28
N GLU A 208 33.76 -21.36 -8.12
CA GLU A 208 33.73 -22.74 -7.60
C GLU A 208 32.79 -23.61 -8.42
N ALA A 209 31.58 -23.11 -8.72
CA ALA A 209 30.61 -23.81 -9.55
C ALA A 209 31.16 -24.12 -10.95
N ARG A 210 31.92 -23.19 -11.54
CA ARG A 210 32.58 -23.39 -12.83
C ARG A 210 33.65 -24.49 -12.77
N LYS A 211 34.52 -24.45 -11.75
CA LYS A 211 35.54 -25.49 -11.53
C LYS A 211 34.92 -26.86 -11.33
N ALA A 212 33.85 -26.93 -10.53
CA ALA A 212 33.11 -28.15 -10.29
C ALA A 212 32.48 -28.71 -11.58
N ASN A 213 31.83 -27.87 -12.37
CA ASN A 213 31.23 -28.28 -13.64
C ASN A 213 32.30 -28.81 -14.60
N GLN A 214 33.42 -28.10 -14.76
CA GLN A 214 34.53 -28.53 -15.60
C GLN A 214 35.09 -29.90 -15.16
N LYS A 215 35.33 -30.08 -13.85
CA LYS A 215 35.85 -31.35 -13.30
C LYS A 215 34.88 -32.52 -13.52
N LEU A 216 33.59 -32.29 -13.36
CA LEU A 216 32.56 -33.29 -13.63
C LEU A 216 32.44 -33.61 -15.14
N GLU A 217 32.58 -32.60 -16.00
CA GLU A 217 32.56 -32.77 -17.45
C GLU A 217 33.77 -33.57 -17.94
N GLU A 218 34.98 -33.20 -17.51
CA GLU A 218 36.23 -33.93 -17.80
C GLU A 218 36.12 -35.40 -17.38
N ASN A 219 35.55 -35.67 -16.20
CA ASN A 219 35.36 -37.03 -15.70
C ASN A 219 34.36 -37.85 -16.53
N LEU A 220 33.26 -37.22 -16.98
CA LEU A 220 32.27 -37.86 -17.85
C LEU A 220 32.79 -38.11 -19.27
N GLN A 221 33.71 -37.26 -19.76
CA GLN A 221 34.32 -37.37 -21.10
C GLN A 221 35.51 -38.34 -21.16
N GLY A 222 36.02 -38.79 -20.01
CA GLY A 222 36.93 -39.94 -19.92
C GLY A 222 38.42 -39.63 -20.00
N SER A 223 38.84 -38.41 -19.62
CA SER A 223 40.25 -37.99 -19.69
C SER A 223 41.09 -38.30 -18.44
N ASP A 224 40.47 -38.64 -17.30
CA ASP A 224 41.11 -38.85 -15.99
C ASP A 224 40.58 -40.11 -15.28
N PRO A 225 41.28 -40.67 -14.28
CA PRO A 225 40.72 -41.70 -13.41
C PRO A 225 39.37 -41.26 -12.79
N PRO A 226 38.43 -42.19 -12.56
CA PRO A 226 37.11 -41.86 -12.03
C PRO A 226 37.25 -41.11 -10.70
N LEU A 227 36.57 -39.95 -10.59
CA LEU A 227 36.61 -39.13 -9.39
C LEU A 227 36.14 -39.96 -8.18
N PRO A 228 36.86 -39.93 -7.05
CA PRO A 228 36.42 -40.57 -5.82
C PRO A 228 35.01 -40.10 -5.43
N PRO A 229 34.14 -40.96 -4.86
CA PRO A 229 32.77 -40.60 -4.52
C PRO A 229 32.66 -39.33 -3.67
N ASN A 230 33.57 -39.16 -2.69
CA ASN A 230 33.58 -38.00 -1.81
C ASN A 230 33.91 -36.69 -2.54
N GLU A 231 34.88 -36.71 -3.47
CA GLU A 231 35.21 -35.52 -4.27
C GLU A 231 34.10 -35.19 -5.25
N ARG A 232 33.47 -36.22 -5.83
CA ARG A 232 32.33 -36.04 -6.72
C ARG A 232 31.15 -35.39 -6.01
N GLN A 233 30.84 -35.85 -4.79
CA GLN A 233 29.77 -35.24 -3.98
C GLN A 233 30.05 -33.76 -3.71
N LYS A 234 31.30 -33.43 -3.37
CA LYS A 234 31.72 -32.04 -3.17
C LYS A 234 31.50 -31.19 -4.42
N TYR A 235 31.80 -31.70 -5.61
CA TYR A 235 31.55 -30.97 -6.85
C TYR A 235 30.05 -30.82 -7.15
N PHE A 236 29.22 -31.83 -6.86
CA PHE A 236 27.77 -31.70 -6.98
C PHE A 236 27.21 -30.62 -6.06
N GLU A 237 27.70 -30.53 -4.82
CA GLU A 237 27.29 -29.50 -3.85
C GLU A 237 27.66 -28.08 -4.27
N GLN A 238 28.70 -27.93 -5.09
CA GLN A 238 29.17 -26.65 -5.64
C GLN A 238 28.41 -26.20 -6.89
N LEU A 239 27.61 -27.07 -7.53
CA LEU A 239 26.81 -26.69 -8.69
C LEU A 239 25.65 -25.77 -8.28
N ILE A 240 25.45 -24.70 -9.06
CA ILE A 240 24.32 -23.79 -8.91
C ILE A 240 23.16 -24.33 -9.74
N SER A 241 22.40 -25.24 -9.13
CA SER A 241 21.24 -25.87 -9.77
C SER A 241 20.23 -26.35 -8.74
N SER A 242 19.02 -26.65 -9.20
CA SER A 242 17.96 -27.16 -8.35
C SER A 242 18.30 -28.54 -7.76
N PRO A 243 17.82 -28.87 -6.54
CA PRO A 243 18.05 -30.18 -5.94
C PRO A 243 17.59 -31.37 -6.79
N LYS A 244 16.55 -31.17 -7.62
CA LYS A 244 16.04 -32.20 -8.54
C LYS A 244 17.07 -32.52 -9.63
N VAL A 245 17.66 -31.48 -10.23
CA VAL A 245 18.69 -31.63 -11.28
C VAL A 245 19.94 -32.27 -10.69
N ILE A 246 20.36 -31.88 -9.49
CA ILE A 246 21.53 -32.49 -8.82
C ILE A 246 21.29 -33.99 -8.57
N LYS A 247 20.13 -34.38 -8.01
CA LYS A 247 19.79 -35.79 -7.78
C LYS A 247 19.73 -36.62 -9.07
N GLU A 248 19.18 -36.04 -10.14
CA GLU A 248 19.15 -36.68 -11.45
C GLU A 248 20.57 -36.89 -11.98
N LEU A 249 21.43 -35.90 -11.79
CA LEU A 249 22.82 -35.94 -12.23
C LEU A 249 23.63 -36.96 -11.43
N GLU A 250 23.48 -36.99 -10.09
CA GLU A 250 24.04 -38.02 -9.19
C GLU A 250 23.66 -39.43 -9.64
N LYS A 251 22.37 -39.68 -9.87
CA LYS A 251 21.84 -41.00 -10.29
C LYS A 251 22.43 -41.46 -11.63
N ASN A 252 22.49 -40.55 -12.59
CA ASN A 252 22.92 -40.86 -13.96
C ASN A 252 24.43 -40.84 -14.12
N PHE A 253 25.19 -40.28 -13.18
CA PHE A 253 26.64 -40.08 -13.34
C PHE A 253 27.40 -41.39 -13.61
N GLU A 254 27.06 -42.45 -12.90
CA GLU A 254 27.67 -43.77 -13.08
C GLU A 254 26.88 -44.68 -14.03
N THR A 255 25.55 -44.53 -14.07
CA THR A 255 24.66 -45.45 -14.79
C THR A 255 24.41 -45.06 -16.24
N ASN A 256 24.44 -43.77 -16.56
CA ASN A 256 24.17 -43.25 -17.90
C ASN A 256 24.91 -41.93 -18.17
N ARG A 257 26.20 -42.05 -18.51
CA ARG A 257 27.09 -40.90 -18.76
C ARG A 257 26.57 -39.91 -19.80
N LYS A 258 25.91 -40.38 -20.86
CA LYS A 258 25.34 -39.50 -21.91
C LYS A 258 24.25 -38.60 -21.33
N THR A 259 23.35 -39.18 -20.54
CA THR A 259 22.29 -38.42 -19.85
C THR A 259 22.90 -37.48 -18.82
N ALA A 260 23.85 -37.94 -18.00
CA ALA A 260 24.53 -37.08 -17.03
C ALA A 260 25.23 -35.88 -17.68
N LEU A 261 25.92 -36.08 -18.79
CA LEU A 261 26.57 -35.01 -19.54
C LEU A 261 25.56 -34.02 -20.13
N LYS A 262 24.43 -34.51 -20.65
CA LYS A 262 23.35 -33.65 -21.14
C LYS A 262 22.75 -32.80 -20.01
N THR A 263 22.52 -33.39 -18.84
CA THR A 263 22.03 -32.69 -17.65
C THR A 263 23.07 -31.71 -17.10
N LEU A 264 24.36 -32.05 -17.13
CA LEU A 264 25.43 -31.15 -16.69
C LEU A 264 25.53 -29.90 -17.59
N LYS A 265 25.41 -30.08 -18.91
CA LYS A 265 25.41 -28.99 -19.89
C LYS A 265 24.18 -28.09 -19.82
N SER A 266 23.08 -28.53 -19.21
CA SER A 266 21.92 -27.67 -18.98
C SER A 266 22.02 -26.83 -17.71
N VAL A 267 23.00 -27.09 -16.83
CA VAL A 267 23.28 -26.27 -15.65
C VAL A 267 23.81 -24.91 -16.10
N ARG A 268 23.11 -23.84 -15.75
CA ARG A 268 23.51 -22.48 -16.11
C ARG A 268 24.68 -22.02 -15.24
N ILE A 269 25.85 -21.89 -15.84
CA ILE A 269 27.00 -21.23 -15.21
C ILE A 269 27.03 -19.79 -15.71
N SER A 270 26.71 -18.84 -14.83
CA SER A 270 27.01 -17.44 -15.14
C SER A 270 28.49 -17.19 -14.88
N ASP A 271 29.22 -16.69 -15.87
CA ASP A 271 30.63 -16.30 -15.68
C ASP A 271 30.79 -14.93 -15.01
N ASP A 272 29.69 -14.22 -14.78
CA ASP A 272 29.74 -12.83 -14.34
C ASP A 272 28.68 -12.56 -13.27
N VAL A 273 29.11 -11.94 -12.17
CA VAL A 273 28.22 -11.46 -11.11
C VAL A 273 27.29 -10.35 -11.62
N THR A 274 27.68 -9.56 -12.61
CA THR A 274 26.78 -8.54 -13.19
C THR A 274 25.56 -9.15 -13.88
N LYS A 275 25.67 -10.37 -14.42
CA LYS A 275 24.52 -11.08 -15.00
C LYS A 275 23.54 -11.57 -13.93
N VAL A 276 24.02 -11.79 -12.70
CA VAL A 276 23.21 -12.29 -11.58
C VAL A 276 22.66 -11.13 -10.74
N LEU A 277 23.54 -10.21 -10.32
CA LEU A 277 23.25 -9.13 -9.39
C LEU A 277 23.18 -7.74 -10.06
N GLY A 278 23.32 -7.66 -11.39
CA GLY A 278 23.33 -6.37 -12.09
C GLY A 278 24.56 -5.53 -11.77
N LYS A 279 24.45 -4.23 -12.07
CA LYS A 279 25.44 -3.24 -11.64
C LYS A 279 25.48 -3.12 -10.12
N VAL A 280 26.50 -2.46 -9.57
CA VAL A 280 26.69 -2.35 -8.11
C VAL A 280 25.45 -1.73 -7.45
N GLU A 281 24.89 -0.70 -8.08
CA GLU A 281 23.71 0.04 -7.60
C GLU A 281 22.41 -0.79 -7.70
N GLU A 282 22.40 -1.84 -8.51
CA GLU A 282 21.24 -2.71 -8.74
C GLU A 282 21.23 -3.94 -7.81
N THR A 283 22.32 -4.16 -7.05
CA THR A 283 22.54 -5.39 -6.27
C THR A 283 21.36 -5.69 -5.34
N GLU A 284 20.83 -4.69 -4.62
CA GLU A 284 19.72 -4.89 -3.68
C GLU A 284 18.45 -5.36 -4.41
N ASN A 285 18.08 -4.66 -5.49
CA ASN A 285 16.89 -4.99 -6.28
C ASN A 285 17.00 -6.39 -6.91
N LYS A 286 18.21 -6.76 -7.36
CA LYS A 286 18.45 -8.08 -7.97
C LYS A 286 18.43 -9.22 -6.95
N LEU A 287 18.86 -8.98 -5.71
CA LEU A 287 18.74 -9.97 -4.64
C LEU A 287 17.29 -10.36 -4.36
N ILE A 288 16.34 -9.40 -4.42
CA ILE A 288 14.91 -9.67 -4.18
C ILE A 288 14.36 -10.66 -5.23
N ILE A 289 14.72 -10.47 -6.49
CA ILE A 289 14.19 -11.24 -7.63
C ILE A 289 15.13 -12.36 -8.09
N ILE A 290 16.10 -12.74 -7.26
CA ILE A 290 17.09 -13.75 -7.62
C ILE A 290 16.41 -15.11 -7.77
N ASN A 291 16.78 -15.89 -8.79
CA ASN A 291 16.17 -17.19 -9.03
C ASN A 291 16.47 -18.21 -7.90
N ASN A 292 15.73 -19.30 -7.86
CA ASN A 292 15.82 -20.29 -6.78
C ASN A 292 17.18 -20.99 -6.70
N ASP A 293 17.87 -21.22 -7.83
CA ASP A 293 19.19 -21.87 -7.86
C ASP A 293 20.25 -21.00 -7.16
N PHE A 294 20.28 -19.71 -7.50
CA PHE A 294 21.17 -18.75 -6.85
C PHE A 294 20.73 -18.43 -5.41
N ARG A 295 19.44 -18.50 -5.09
CA ARG A 295 18.94 -18.32 -3.72
C ARG A 295 19.38 -19.44 -2.79
N ASN A 296 19.29 -20.69 -3.26
CA ASN A 296 19.83 -21.84 -2.54
C ASN A 296 21.32 -21.67 -2.27
N SER A 297 22.06 -21.19 -3.28
CA SER A 297 23.49 -20.91 -3.16
C SER A 297 23.75 -19.79 -2.14
N LEU A 298 22.98 -18.69 -2.18
CA LEU A 298 23.05 -17.57 -1.24
C LEU A 298 22.90 -18.03 0.21
N TYR A 299 21.98 -18.96 0.50
CA TYR A 299 21.77 -19.48 1.85
C TYR A 299 22.91 -20.33 2.40
N LYS A 300 23.74 -20.89 1.49
CA LYS A 300 24.93 -21.70 1.79
C LYS A 300 26.22 -20.88 1.84
N MET A 301 26.21 -19.65 1.32
CA MET A 301 27.39 -18.77 1.34
C MET A 301 27.77 -18.40 2.78
N ASN A 302 29.08 -18.37 3.04
CA ASN A 302 29.64 -17.99 4.33
C ASN A 302 29.71 -16.46 4.45
N PHE A 303 28.67 -15.87 5.05
CA PHE A 303 28.64 -14.46 5.42
C PHE A 303 28.94 -14.27 6.91
N PRO A 304 29.45 -13.10 7.32
CA PRO A 304 29.41 -12.69 8.72
C PRO A 304 27.98 -12.79 9.27
N LEU A 305 27.81 -13.31 10.49
CA LEU A 305 26.49 -13.58 11.10
C LEU A 305 25.52 -12.40 11.02
N LYS A 306 26.00 -11.17 11.24
CA LYS A 306 25.20 -9.94 11.12
C LYS A 306 24.67 -9.73 9.70
N LEU A 307 25.53 -9.90 8.69
CA LEU A 307 25.16 -9.77 7.28
C LEU A 307 24.22 -10.91 6.86
N GLN A 308 24.47 -12.14 7.32
CA GLN A 308 23.59 -13.27 7.04
C GLN A 308 22.16 -13.03 7.56
N LYS A 309 22.03 -12.57 8.81
CA LYS A 309 20.73 -12.20 9.39
C LYS A 309 20.07 -11.06 8.61
N LYS A 310 20.86 -10.06 8.21
CA LYS A 310 20.37 -8.92 7.42
C LYS A 310 19.86 -9.34 6.04
N ILE A 311 20.55 -10.27 5.36
CA ILE A 311 20.09 -10.85 4.09
C ILE A 311 18.78 -11.62 4.29
N LEU A 312 18.67 -12.45 5.33
CA LEU A 312 17.43 -13.20 5.59
C LEU A 312 16.25 -12.25 5.88
N ASN A 313 16.47 -11.21 6.69
CA ASN A 313 15.47 -10.17 6.95
C ASN A 313 15.07 -9.43 5.67
N PHE A 314 16.05 -9.11 4.80
CA PHE A 314 15.80 -8.47 3.51
C PHE A 314 14.95 -9.34 2.59
N MET A 315 15.22 -10.65 2.54
CA MET A 315 14.41 -11.60 1.78
C MET A 315 12.99 -11.69 2.37
N ASN A 316 12.87 -11.68 3.71
CA ASN A 316 11.60 -11.76 4.41
C ASN A 316 10.90 -10.40 4.63
N GLN A 317 11.37 -9.33 3.96
CA GLN A 317 10.97 -7.95 4.27
C GLN A 317 9.47 -7.70 4.18
N LYS A 318 8.75 -8.38 3.28
CA LYS A 318 7.29 -8.23 3.14
C LYS A 318 6.55 -8.74 4.36
N MET A 319 7.00 -9.87 4.91
CA MET A 319 6.43 -10.45 6.14
C MET A 319 6.75 -9.57 7.34
N GLU A 320 7.99 -9.09 7.46
CA GLU A 320 8.39 -8.18 8.53
C GLU A 320 7.61 -6.86 8.46
N PHE A 321 7.46 -6.28 7.26
CA PHE A 321 6.64 -5.10 7.03
C PHE A 321 5.19 -5.31 7.47
N LEU A 322 4.58 -6.44 7.07
CA LEU A 322 3.22 -6.78 7.46
C LEU A 322 3.08 -6.90 8.97
N LEU A 323 3.98 -7.63 9.63
CA LEU A 323 3.99 -7.78 11.09
C LEU A 323 4.13 -6.45 11.82
N ASP A 324 4.98 -5.55 11.32
CA ASP A 324 5.12 -4.20 11.88
C ASP A 324 3.83 -3.39 11.76
N ARG A 325 3.15 -3.44 10.60
CA ARG A 325 1.89 -2.75 10.39
C ARG A 325 0.76 -3.32 11.25
N ILE A 326 0.69 -4.64 11.40
CA ILE A 326 -0.27 -5.31 12.30
C ILE A 326 0.00 -4.94 13.76
N ARG A 327 1.27 -4.86 14.17
CA ARG A 327 1.63 -4.41 15.52
C ARG A 327 1.17 -2.97 15.79
N LEU A 328 1.32 -2.09 14.82
CA LEU A 328 0.81 -0.72 14.92
C LEU A 328 -0.72 -0.67 14.95
N LEU A 329 -1.40 -1.48 14.14
CA LEU A 329 -2.87 -1.62 14.18
C LEU A 329 -3.34 -2.05 15.57
N LYS A 330 -2.72 -3.07 16.15
CA LYS A 330 -3.02 -3.52 17.51
C LYS A 330 -2.79 -2.40 18.52
N LYS A 331 -1.68 -1.67 18.40
CA LYS A 331 -1.34 -0.59 19.33
C LYS A 331 -2.45 0.46 19.37
N ILE A 332 -2.86 0.99 18.21
CA ILE A 332 -3.83 2.09 18.14
C ILE A 332 -5.26 1.63 18.46
N LEU A 333 -5.64 0.43 18.01
CA LEU A 333 -7.00 -0.08 18.15
C LEU A 333 -7.27 -0.66 19.54
N ILE A 334 -6.26 -1.29 20.15
CA ILE A 334 -6.38 -2.05 21.40
C ILE A 334 -5.53 -1.41 22.51
N ASP A 335 -4.20 -1.32 22.33
CA ASP A 335 -3.30 -1.12 23.47
C ASP A 335 -3.31 0.32 24.03
N GLU A 336 -3.69 1.31 23.23
CA GLU A 336 -3.79 2.73 23.63
C GLU A 336 -5.07 3.07 24.41
N ASP A 337 -6.08 2.18 24.41
CA ASP A 337 -7.31 2.34 25.19
C ASP A 337 -7.36 1.27 26.28
N GLU A 338 -7.22 1.70 27.53
CA GLU A 338 -7.11 0.79 28.67
C GLU A 338 -8.40 -0.03 28.92
N GLU A 339 -9.58 0.50 28.59
CA GLU A 339 -10.84 -0.23 28.72
C GLU A 339 -10.92 -1.35 27.67
N ILE A 340 -10.67 -1.01 26.40
CA ILE A 340 -10.66 -1.97 25.30
C ILE A 340 -9.60 -3.03 25.53
N LYS A 341 -8.39 -2.65 25.96
CA LYS A 341 -7.30 -3.58 26.29
C LYS A 341 -7.67 -4.51 27.43
N ALA A 342 -8.28 -4.01 28.50
CA ALA A 342 -8.73 -4.84 29.62
C ALA A 342 -9.80 -5.85 29.18
N LEU A 343 -10.78 -5.41 28.40
CA LEU A 343 -11.85 -6.27 27.87
C LEU A 343 -11.31 -7.29 26.86
N TRP A 344 -10.38 -6.89 25.99
CA TRP A 344 -9.74 -7.77 25.01
C TRP A 344 -8.93 -8.88 25.68
N THR A 345 -8.18 -8.54 26.73
CA THR A 345 -7.30 -9.50 27.42
C THR A 345 -8.03 -10.42 28.39
N ARG A 346 -9.08 -9.92 29.08
CA ARG A 346 -9.77 -10.65 30.15
C ARG A 346 -11.16 -11.16 29.74
N GLY A 347 -11.76 -10.58 28.71
CA GLY A 347 -13.11 -10.90 28.23
C GLY A 347 -13.18 -12.22 27.48
N ARG A 348 -13.75 -13.24 28.11
CA ARG A 348 -13.90 -14.59 27.50
C ARG A 348 -15.28 -14.87 26.94
N SER A 349 -16.32 -14.13 27.34
CA SER A 349 -17.68 -14.34 26.85
C SER A 349 -17.92 -13.66 25.50
N GLU A 350 -18.81 -14.24 24.69
CA GLU A 350 -19.18 -13.67 23.39
C GLU A 350 -19.83 -12.29 23.53
N ALA A 351 -20.60 -12.07 24.60
CA ALA A 351 -21.18 -10.77 24.91
C ALA A 351 -20.11 -9.69 25.13
N ILE A 352 -19.04 -10.02 25.88
CA ILE A 352 -17.93 -9.09 26.10
C ILE A 352 -17.19 -8.84 24.79
N ARG A 353 -16.89 -9.87 24.00
CA ARG A 353 -16.23 -9.71 22.69
C ARG A 353 -17.02 -8.82 21.74
N LYS A 354 -18.34 -9.01 21.64
CA LYS A 354 -19.23 -8.17 20.83
C LYS A 354 -19.22 -6.73 21.32
N HIS A 355 -19.27 -6.52 22.64
CA HIS A 355 -19.20 -5.19 23.23
C HIS A 355 -17.84 -4.52 22.96
N THR A 356 -16.73 -5.23 23.10
CA THR A 356 -15.39 -4.72 22.80
C THR A 356 -15.26 -4.30 21.33
N ARG A 357 -15.76 -5.11 20.39
CA ARG A 357 -15.80 -4.75 18.96
C ARG A 357 -16.64 -3.50 18.71
N PHE A 358 -17.78 -3.37 19.40
CA PHE A 358 -18.61 -2.17 19.32
C PHE A 358 -17.87 -0.93 19.81
N LEU A 359 -17.14 -1.00 20.93
CA LEU A 359 -16.32 0.11 21.43
C LEU A 359 -15.23 0.52 20.41
N MET A 360 -14.55 -0.45 19.80
CA MET A 360 -13.59 -0.19 18.73
C MET A 360 -14.21 0.53 17.53
N ALA A 361 -15.40 0.09 17.09
CA ALA A 361 -16.11 0.74 15.98
C ALA A 361 -16.56 2.17 16.36
N GLN A 362 -16.97 2.39 17.61
CA GLN A 362 -17.29 3.72 18.12
C GLN A 362 -16.06 4.64 18.13
N ARG A 363 -14.89 4.15 18.52
CA ARG A 363 -13.63 4.91 18.44
C ARG A 363 -13.29 5.26 17.00
N TYR A 364 -13.38 4.29 16.08
CA TYR A 364 -13.18 4.54 14.65
C TYR A 364 -14.12 5.63 14.09
N LEU A 365 -15.37 5.69 14.54
CA LEU A 365 -16.32 6.71 14.12
C LEU A 365 -16.03 8.10 14.70
N LYS A 366 -15.56 8.18 15.94
CA LYS A 366 -15.43 9.44 16.69
C LYS A 366 -14.03 10.05 16.64
N GLU A 367 -12.99 9.22 16.54
CA GLU A 367 -11.59 9.64 16.60
C GLU A 367 -10.99 9.70 15.18
N GLY A 368 -10.99 10.89 14.59
CA GLY A 368 -10.51 11.09 13.21
C GLY A 368 -9.07 10.62 12.96
N ASP A 369 -8.18 10.76 13.95
CA ASP A 369 -6.77 10.37 13.82
C ASP A 369 -6.57 8.85 13.87
N LEU A 370 -7.31 8.17 14.75
CA LEU A 370 -7.35 6.71 14.79
C LEU A 370 -7.93 6.17 13.48
N ARG A 371 -9.01 6.78 12.99
CA ARG A 371 -9.66 6.40 11.73
C ARG A 371 -8.69 6.45 10.55
N ALA A 372 -8.01 7.58 10.36
CA ALA A 372 -7.04 7.76 9.27
C ALA A 372 -5.84 6.80 9.40
N SER A 373 -5.33 6.63 10.61
CA SER A 373 -4.21 5.71 10.89
C SER A 373 -4.59 4.25 10.60
N MET A 374 -5.78 3.82 11.02
CA MET A 374 -6.30 2.49 10.74
C MET A 374 -6.48 2.25 9.25
N GLU A 375 -7.10 3.17 8.52
CA GLU A 375 -7.30 3.03 7.07
C GLU A 375 -5.98 2.90 6.31
N MET A 376 -4.98 3.73 6.67
CA MET A 376 -3.65 3.68 6.06
C MET A 376 -2.93 2.37 6.36
N LEU A 377 -2.89 1.94 7.63
CA LEU A 377 -2.24 0.70 8.03
C LEU A 377 -2.94 -0.53 7.43
N LEU A 378 -4.28 -0.53 7.40
CA LEU A 378 -5.06 -1.61 6.81
C LEU A 378 -4.82 -1.70 5.30
N LEU A 379 -4.71 -0.56 4.62
CA LEU A 379 -4.36 -0.52 3.20
C LEU A 379 -2.97 -1.09 2.95
N ASP A 380 -1.98 -0.75 3.77
CA ASP A 380 -0.63 -1.32 3.71
C ASP A 380 -0.64 -2.85 3.90
N CYS A 381 -1.39 -3.34 4.90
CA CYS A 381 -1.58 -4.76 5.15
C CYS A 381 -2.23 -5.46 3.95
N LEU A 382 -3.37 -4.96 3.46
CA LEU A 382 -4.11 -5.58 2.35
C LEU A 382 -3.37 -5.49 1.01
N ASN A 383 -2.57 -4.44 0.79
CA ASN A 383 -1.63 -4.37 -0.33
C ASN A 383 -0.61 -5.52 -0.30
N THR A 384 -0.14 -5.88 0.90
CA THR A 384 0.86 -6.92 1.09
C THR A 384 0.26 -8.32 0.99
N VAL A 385 -0.94 -8.53 1.54
CA VAL A 385 -1.65 -9.82 1.56
C VAL A 385 -2.41 -10.11 0.25
N GLY A 386 -2.62 -9.10 -0.61
CA GLY A 386 -3.35 -9.28 -1.87
C GLY A 386 -4.83 -9.65 -1.70
N LYS A 387 -5.42 -9.44 -0.52
CA LYS A 387 -6.85 -9.67 -0.24
C LYS A 387 -7.73 -8.65 -0.95
N ASP A 388 -9.00 -9.01 -1.16
CA ASP A 388 -9.99 -8.12 -1.76
C ASP A 388 -10.14 -6.84 -0.94
N LYS A 389 -9.85 -5.71 -1.60
CA LYS A 389 -9.95 -4.38 -1.02
C LYS A 389 -11.35 -3.79 -1.20
N SER A 390 -12.29 -4.55 -1.76
CA SER A 390 -13.65 -4.10 -2.04
C SER A 390 -14.38 -3.49 -0.84
N PRO A 391 -14.18 -3.89 0.44
CA PRO A 391 -14.82 -3.19 1.56
C PRO A 391 -14.29 -1.75 1.74
N LEU A 392 -12.96 -1.55 1.64
CA LEU A 392 -12.33 -0.23 1.68
C LEU A 392 -12.65 0.60 0.43
N PHE A 393 -12.67 -0.04 -0.75
CA PHE A 393 -13.01 0.63 -2.00
C PHE A 393 -14.51 0.92 -2.15
N ARG A 394 -15.41 0.14 -1.56
CA ARG A 394 -16.85 0.43 -1.53
C ARG A 394 -17.14 1.70 -0.75
N LYS A 395 -16.45 1.95 0.36
CA LYS A 395 -16.49 3.26 1.04
C LYS A 395 -16.06 4.38 0.08
N LEU A 396 -14.99 4.15 -0.71
CA LEU A 396 -14.44 5.10 -1.68
C LEU A 396 -15.32 5.30 -2.92
N ASP A 397 -16.05 4.28 -3.38
CA ASP A 397 -16.83 4.25 -4.62
C ASP A 397 -18.32 4.60 -4.41
N ASN A 398 -18.92 4.23 -3.26
CA ASN A 398 -20.35 4.42 -2.99
C ASN A 398 -20.70 5.85 -2.59
N LEU A 399 -19.78 6.63 -2.02
CA LEU A 399 -20.09 8.01 -1.63
C LEU A 399 -20.04 8.98 -2.82
N PHE A 400 -19.19 8.74 -3.84
CA PHE A 400 -19.10 9.61 -5.02
C PHE A 400 -18.64 8.85 -6.26
N ALA A 401 -19.59 8.37 -7.06
CA ALA A 401 -19.32 7.76 -8.35
C ALA A 401 -18.44 8.67 -9.24
N GLY A 402 -17.16 8.31 -9.40
CA GLY A 402 -16.20 8.98 -10.29
C GLY A 402 -15.19 9.91 -9.62
N VAL A 403 -15.09 9.91 -8.29
CA VAL A 403 -14.17 10.75 -7.53
C VAL A 403 -13.27 9.89 -6.65
N LYS A 404 -11.94 10.09 -6.71
CA LYS A 404 -10.98 9.35 -5.88
C LYS A 404 -11.04 9.84 -4.44
N MET A 405 -11.81 9.14 -3.61
CA MET A 405 -12.10 9.53 -2.24
C MET A 405 -10.90 9.41 -1.26
N ARG A 406 -9.73 8.93 -1.71
CA ARG A 406 -8.47 9.06 -0.97
C ARG A 406 -8.03 10.52 -0.80
N ASP A 407 -8.27 11.32 -1.83
CA ASP A 407 -8.08 12.78 -1.79
C ASP A 407 -9.19 13.43 -0.94
N PHE A 408 -10.25 12.66 -0.65
CA PHE A 408 -11.47 13.11 0.01
C PHE A 408 -11.60 12.69 1.50
N LEU A 409 -10.78 11.77 1.99
CA LEU A 409 -10.78 11.35 3.40
C LEU A 409 -9.59 11.97 4.16
N SER A 410 -8.61 12.49 3.43
CA SER A 410 -7.42 13.15 3.95
C SER A 410 -7.66 14.55 4.54
N HIS A 411 -8.85 15.13 4.35
CA HIS A 411 -9.14 16.55 4.65
C HIS A 411 -9.96 16.83 5.92
N GLY A 412 -10.53 15.82 6.59
CA GLY A 412 -11.04 15.95 7.97
C GLY A 412 -12.25 16.88 8.19
N SER A 413 -13.19 16.98 7.24
CA SER A 413 -14.40 17.80 7.39
C SER A 413 -15.46 17.14 8.29
N ALA A 414 -15.75 17.74 9.45
CA ALA A 414 -16.72 17.23 10.44
C ALA A 414 -18.15 17.04 9.91
N ILE A 415 -18.57 17.84 8.91
CA ILE A 415 -19.91 17.74 8.29
C ILE A 415 -20.01 16.48 7.42
N LEU A 416 -18.95 16.14 6.69
CA LEU A 416 -18.92 14.98 5.79
C LEU A 416 -18.74 13.66 6.56
N GLU A 417 -18.02 13.70 7.68
CA GLU A 417 -17.92 12.58 8.62
C GLU A 417 -19.29 12.22 9.22
N SER A 418 -20.11 13.23 9.51
CA SER A 418 -21.47 13.06 10.03
C SER A 418 -22.44 12.48 8.98
N ILE A 419 -22.26 12.83 7.71
CA ILE A 419 -23.08 12.32 6.60
C ILE A 419 -22.66 10.89 6.20
N GLY A 420 -21.36 10.57 6.25
CA GLY A 420 -20.84 9.23 5.96
C GLY A 420 -21.43 8.15 6.87
N GLY A 421 -21.65 8.45 8.15
CA GLY A 421 -22.32 7.53 9.09
C GLY A 421 -23.83 7.35 8.86
N LEU A 422 -24.50 8.31 8.19
CA LEU A 422 -25.94 8.24 7.89
C LEU A 422 -26.25 7.51 6.56
N LEU A 423 -25.27 7.45 5.65
CA LEU A 423 -25.40 6.87 4.31
C LEU A 423 -24.75 5.48 4.17
N ASP A 424 -24.15 4.96 5.24
CA ASP A 424 -23.47 3.67 5.23
C ASP A 424 -24.48 2.51 5.33
N SER A 425 -24.80 1.90 4.20
CA SER A 425 -25.74 0.77 4.11
C SER A 425 -25.14 -0.57 4.55
N GLU A 426 -23.82 -0.67 4.76
CA GLU A 426 -23.12 -1.96 4.98
C GLU A 426 -22.35 -2.05 6.32
N ASP A 427 -22.47 -1.07 7.23
CA ASP A 427 -21.73 -1.02 8.51
C ASP A 427 -20.21 -1.17 8.34
N VAL A 428 -19.63 -0.30 7.51
CA VAL A 428 -18.20 -0.25 7.18
C VAL A 428 -17.29 -0.13 8.42
N PRO A 429 -17.62 0.64 9.48
CA PRO A 429 -16.81 0.67 10.70
C PRO A 429 -16.61 -0.73 11.31
N SER A 430 -17.69 -1.51 11.44
CA SER A 430 -17.61 -2.87 11.97
C SER A 430 -16.77 -3.77 11.08
N GLU A 431 -16.87 -3.61 9.76
CA GLU A 431 -16.08 -4.39 8.79
C GLU A 431 -14.58 -4.05 8.83
N ILE A 432 -14.22 -2.76 8.92
CA ILE A 432 -12.82 -2.32 9.08
C ILE A 432 -12.23 -2.85 10.39
N VAL A 433 -12.99 -2.78 11.49
CA VAL A 433 -12.58 -3.35 12.77
C VAL A 433 -12.44 -4.86 12.66
N ARG A 434 -13.38 -5.56 12.01
CA ARG A 434 -13.33 -7.01 11.82
C ARG A 434 -12.06 -7.44 11.10
N ILE A 435 -11.75 -6.86 9.94
CA ILE A 435 -10.55 -7.21 9.16
C ILE A 435 -9.28 -6.89 9.94
N SER A 436 -9.26 -5.75 10.66
CA SER A 436 -8.12 -5.39 11.52
C SER A 436 -7.88 -6.43 12.60
N LEU A 437 -8.94 -6.91 13.26
CA LEU A 437 -8.85 -7.93 14.29
C LEU A 437 -8.41 -9.29 13.73
N GLU A 438 -8.91 -9.70 12.56
CA GLU A 438 -8.45 -10.94 11.90
C GLU A 438 -6.94 -10.91 11.65
N LEU A 439 -6.40 -9.79 11.16
CA LEU A 439 -4.97 -9.63 10.97
C LEU A 439 -4.18 -9.66 12.30
N ILE A 440 -4.72 -9.04 13.35
CA ILE A 440 -4.11 -9.03 14.69
C ILE A 440 -4.09 -10.45 15.30
N GLU A 441 -5.16 -11.22 15.13
CA GLU A 441 -5.25 -12.61 15.58
C GLU A 441 -4.30 -13.53 14.81
N ASP A 442 -4.09 -13.25 13.52
CA ASP A 442 -3.17 -14.00 12.66
C ASP A 442 -1.68 -13.67 12.93
N ALA A 443 -1.37 -12.59 13.66
CA ALA A 443 -0.02 -12.09 13.86
C ALA A 443 0.97 -13.12 14.43
N ASP A 444 0.53 -13.93 15.41
CA ASP A 444 1.39 -14.96 16.01
C ASP A 444 1.70 -16.09 15.02
N SER A 445 0.77 -16.40 14.12
CA SER A 445 0.97 -17.40 13.06
C SER A 445 1.93 -16.88 12.00
N LEU A 446 1.78 -15.62 11.58
CA LEU A 446 2.69 -14.93 10.66
C LEU A 446 4.11 -14.85 11.23
N LYS A 447 4.23 -14.55 12.53
CA LYS A 447 5.53 -14.55 13.22
C LYS A 447 6.16 -15.94 13.25
N ALA A 448 5.39 -16.98 13.58
CA ALA A 448 5.88 -18.35 13.54
C ALA A 448 6.30 -18.77 12.12
N MET A 449 5.60 -18.34 11.08
CA MET A 449 5.99 -18.55 9.68
C MET A 449 7.31 -17.86 9.34
N SER A 450 7.49 -16.61 9.77
CA SER A 450 8.76 -15.87 9.63
C SER A 450 9.91 -16.61 10.31
N GLU A 451 9.74 -17.04 11.57
CA GLU A 451 10.78 -17.75 12.33
C GLU A 451 11.14 -19.10 11.69
N LEU A 452 10.14 -19.85 11.21
CA LEU A 452 10.34 -21.11 10.52
C LEU A 452 11.10 -20.92 9.20
N PHE A 453 10.79 -19.87 8.45
CA PHE A 453 11.53 -19.48 7.25
C PHE A 453 13.01 -19.19 7.57
N HIS A 454 13.29 -18.42 8.62
CA HIS A 454 14.67 -18.09 9.01
C HIS A 454 15.50 -19.33 9.39
N LYS A 455 14.88 -20.31 10.06
CA LYS A 455 15.57 -21.51 10.53
C LYS A 455 15.75 -22.57 9.44
N LEU A 456 14.71 -22.84 8.65
CA LEU A 456 14.70 -23.94 7.68
C LEU A 456 14.99 -23.50 6.24
N LYS A 457 14.91 -22.20 5.94
CA LYS A 457 15.25 -21.58 4.64
C LYS A 457 14.62 -22.32 3.44
N PRO A 458 13.28 -22.51 3.42
CA PRO A 458 12.60 -23.21 2.33
C PRO A 458 12.87 -22.52 0.99
N LEU A 459 12.92 -23.32 -0.08
CA LEU A 459 13.23 -22.83 -1.43
C LEU A 459 11.99 -22.61 -2.28
N THR A 460 10.83 -23.13 -1.89
CA THR A 460 9.53 -22.89 -2.54
C THR A 460 8.40 -22.73 -1.53
N THR A 461 7.26 -22.20 -1.99
CA THR A 461 6.03 -22.16 -1.19
C THR A 461 5.51 -23.56 -0.89
N GLU A 462 5.67 -24.51 -1.81
CA GLU A 462 5.33 -25.93 -1.59
C GLU A 462 6.23 -26.56 -0.52
N ASP A 463 7.54 -26.27 -0.54
CA ASP A 463 8.46 -26.74 0.51
C ASP A 463 8.00 -26.25 1.89
N MET A 464 7.62 -24.98 1.98
CA MET A 464 7.08 -24.40 3.21
C MET A 464 5.76 -25.06 3.62
N GLU A 465 4.87 -25.34 2.67
CA GLU A 465 3.60 -26.03 2.95
C GLU A 465 3.83 -27.45 3.48
N VAL A 466 4.80 -28.20 2.90
CA VAL A 466 5.20 -29.53 3.36
C VAL A 466 5.78 -29.47 4.77
N ILE A 467 6.68 -28.52 5.03
CA ILE A 467 7.27 -28.30 6.36
C ILE A 467 6.16 -28.04 7.38
N ILE A 468 5.21 -27.14 7.09
CA ILE A 468 4.13 -26.81 8.03
C ILE A 468 3.22 -28.03 8.26
N LYS A 469 2.90 -28.81 7.22
CA LYS A 469 2.06 -30.00 7.34
C LYS A 469 2.73 -31.17 8.05
N ASP A 470 4.06 -31.21 8.13
CA ASP A 470 4.79 -32.29 8.79
C ASP A 470 4.27 -32.53 10.22
N THR A 471 4.14 -33.81 10.57
CA THR A 471 3.66 -34.33 11.86
C THR A 471 4.79 -34.86 12.73
N LYS A 472 6.04 -34.79 12.28
CA LYS A 472 7.21 -35.13 13.10
C LYS A 472 7.23 -34.31 14.37
N THR A 473 7.61 -34.97 15.47
CA THR A 473 7.85 -34.32 16.75
C THR A 473 9.31 -33.88 16.80
N ASP A 474 9.57 -32.61 16.51
CA ASP A 474 10.89 -31.97 16.57
C ASP A 474 10.80 -30.59 17.27
N GLU A 475 11.91 -29.83 17.27
CA GLU A 475 11.97 -28.48 17.86
C GLU A 475 11.01 -27.44 17.25
N PHE A 476 10.46 -27.70 16.05
CA PHE A 476 9.54 -26.82 15.33
C PHE A 476 8.06 -27.18 15.54
N THR A 477 7.75 -28.24 16.29
CA THR A 477 6.37 -28.74 16.49
C THR A 477 5.42 -27.63 16.98
N LYS A 478 5.84 -26.85 17.97
CA LYS A 478 5.05 -25.72 18.52
C LYS A 478 4.79 -24.63 17.48
N MET A 479 5.76 -24.33 16.61
CA MET A 479 5.59 -23.34 15.54
C MET A 479 4.58 -23.85 14.51
N ARG A 480 4.68 -25.12 14.09
CA ARG A 480 3.73 -25.73 13.15
C ARG A 480 2.31 -25.73 13.69
N GLU A 481 2.13 -26.07 14.97
CA GLU A 481 0.84 -26.01 15.64
C GLU A 481 0.30 -24.58 15.71
N GLN A 482 1.14 -23.59 16.04
CA GLN A 482 0.73 -22.20 16.07
C GLN A 482 0.25 -21.72 14.70
N ILE A 483 0.99 -22.02 13.63
CA ILE A 483 0.62 -21.68 12.26
C ILE A 483 -0.73 -22.31 11.87
N LYS A 484 -0.93 -23.59 12.23
CA LYS A 484 -2.17 -24.34 11.93
C LYS A 484 -3.42 -23.82 12.66
N LYS A 485 -3.28 -22.97 13.68
CA LYS A 485 -4.43 -22.32 14.35
C LYS A 485 -5.07 -21.23 13.48
N CYS A 486 -4.28 -20.53 12.68
CA CYS A 486 -4.79 -19.57 11.70
C CYS A 486 -5.50 -20.35 10.58
N LYS A 487 -6.75 -20.02 10.24
CA LYS A 487 -7.46 -20.71 9.14
C LYS A 487 -6.89 -20.35 7.77
N GLU A 488 -6.43 -19.11 7.64
CA GLU A 488 -5.99 -18.49 6.40
C GLU A 488 -4.47 -18.62 6.16
N TRP A 489 -3.73 -19.42 6.96
CA TRP A 489 -2.26 -19.46 6.91
C TRP A 489 -1.70 -19.76 5.52
N LYS A 490 -2.40 -20.57 4.73
CA LYS A 490 -2.02 -20.88 3.33
C LYS A 490 -2.05 -19.65 2.45
N THR A 491 -3.02 -18.75 2.69
CA THR A 491 -3.10 -17.49 1.96
C THR A 491 -1.89 -16.61 2.25
N TYR A 492 -1.20 -16.76 3.37
CA TYR A 492 0.00 -15.96 3.67
C TYR A 492 1.30 -16.54 3.10
N LEU A 493 1.29 -17.75 2.54
CA LEU A 493 2.50 -18.37 1.97
C LEU A 493 3.09 -17.54 0.82
N HIS A 494 2.25 -16.83 0.06
CA HIS A 494 2.69 -16.00 -1.07
C HIS A 494 3.52 -14.77 -0.65
N ILE A 495 3.48 -14.41 0.65
CA ILE A 495 4.21 -13.28 1.22
C ILE A 495 5.66 -13.67 1.50
N LEU A 496 5.89 -14.95 1.83
CA LEU A 496 7.23 -15.49 1.99
C LEU A 496 7.91 -15.63 0.62
N PRO A 497 9.23 -15.52 0.56
CA PRO A 497 9.99 -15.93 -0.63
C PRO A 497 9.70 -17.41 -0.94
N PRO A 498 9.42 -17.82 -2.21
CA PRO A 498 9.85 -17.26 -3.48
C PRO A 498 8.67 -17.04 -4.44
N ASN A 499 7.92 -15.97 -4.23
CA ASN A 499 6.89 -15.55 -5.17
C ASN A 499 7.38 -14.49 -6.15
#